data_AF-A0A7R9TZB2-F1
#
_entry.id   AF-A0A7R9TZB2-F1
#
_cell.length_a   1.000
_cell.length_b   1.000
_cell.length_c   1.000
_cell.angle_alpha   90.00
_cell.angle_beta   90.00
_cell.angle_gamma   90.00
#
_symmetry.space_group_name_H-M   'P 1'
#
loop_
_entity.id
_entity.type
_entity.pdbx_description
1 polymer ?
#
loop_
_entity_poly.entity_id
_entity_poly.type
_entity_poly.pdbx_seq_one_letter_code
_entity_poly.pdbx_strand_id
1 'polypeptide(L)'
;ANDRGALRALRDALVVAPGFFNLDASNALPPALVRECYEVARAFFALPLDAKAAYVHTQYDRETGGYVPLLEEYAYQPNTAAMVESFDACRDLPLSHPALHDDDDAVGVGPVDWPAEAPGMKTAFAAFYDAADDVARDLFRALARVCVMKDEDG
;
A
#
# COMPACT_ATOMS: atom_id res chain seq x y z
N ALA A 1 -1.90 10.12 -21.87
CA ALA A 1 -0.74 10.97 -21.52
C ALA A 1 -0.80 12.44 -22.01
N ASN A 2 -1.71 12.82 -22.93
CA ASN A 2 -1.83 14.21 -23.44
C ASN A 2 -3.22 14.83 -23.26
N ASP A 3 -4.05 14.26 -22.38
CA ASP A 3 -5.37 14.82 -22.11
C ASP A 3 -5.22 16.05 -21.19
N ARG A 4 -5.25 17.24 -21.81
CA ARG A 4 -5.17 18.52 -21.09
C ARG A 4 -6.37 18.71 -20.16
N GLY A 5 -7.53 18.15 -20.49
CA GLY A 5 -8.73 18.20 -19.64
C GLY A 5 -8.53 17.41 -18.35
N ALA A 6 -8.01 16.19 -18.46
CA ALA A 6 -7.69 15.37 -17.29
C ALA A 6 -6.61 16.01 -16.38
N LEU A 7 -5.57 16.61 -16.98
CA LEU A 7 -4.54 17.32 -16.20
C LEU A 7 -5.10 18.55 -15.48
N ARG A 8 -6.03 19.29 -16.11
CA ARG A 8 -6.72 20.40 -15.45
C ARG A 8 -7.57 19.93 -14.27
N ALA A 9 -8.39 18.89 -14.49
CA ALA A 9 -9.22 18.33 -13.42
C ALA A 9 -8.37 17.85 -12.23
N LEU A 10 -7.24 17.20 -12.49
CA LEU A 10 -6.29 16.79 -11.46
C LEU A 10 -5.71 18.00 -10.71
N ARG A 11 -5.27 19.04 -11.42
CA ARG A 11 -4.76 20.28 -10.80
C ARG A 11 -5.81 20.91 -9.88
N ASP A 12 -7.03 21.06 -10.37
CA ASP A 12 -8.10 21.73 -9.62
C ASP A 12 -8.45 20.92 -8.37
N ALA A 13 -8.47 19.58 -8.45
CA ALA A 13 -8.70 18.72 -7.28
C ALA A 13 -7.61 18.86 -6.20
N LEU A 14 -6.36 19.12 -6.60
CA LEU A 14 -5.22 19.21 -5.68
C LEU A 14 -5.01 20.61 -5.11
N VAL A 15 -5.29 21.66 -5.89
CA VAL A 15 -4.95 23.04 -5.54
C VAL A 15 -6.17 23.84 -5.08
N VAL A 16 -7.35 23.57 -5.66
CA VAL A 16 -8.57 24.34 -5.41
C VAL A 16 -9.53 23.58 -4.49
N ALA A 17 -9.64 22.26 -4.66
CA ALA A 17 -10.47 21.39 -3.84
C ALA A 17 -9.73 20.92 -2.57
N PRO A 18 -10.35 20.10 -1.69
CA PRO A 18 -9.76 19.67 -0.41
C PRO A 18 -8.50 18.79 -0.50
N GLY A 19 -7.93 18.57 -1.69
CA GLY A 19 -6.71 17.78 -1.88
C GLY A 19 -6.92 16.28 -2.12
N PHE A 20 -8.12 15.84 -2.53
CA PHE A 20 -8.39 14.44 -2.89
C PHE A 20 -9.25 14.32 -4.16
N PHE A 21 -9.14 13.18 -4.85
CA PHE A 21 -9.92 12.85 -6.04
C PHE A 21 -10.16 11.33 -6.15
N ASN A 22 -11.15 10.94 -6.95
CA ASN A 22 -11.35 9.55 -7.33
C ASN A 22 -10.74 9.31 -8.72
N LEU A 23 -10.05 8.19 -8.88
CA LEU A 23 -9.50 7.72 -10.15
C LEU A 23 -10.20 6.43 -10.56
N ASP A 24 -10.74 6.39 -11.77
CA ASP A 24 -11.13 5.11 -12.37
C ASP A 24 -9.87 4.37 -12.82
N ALA A 25 -9.43 3.43 -12.00
CA ALA A 25 -8.31 2.56 -12.27
C ALA A 25 -8.76 1.14 -12.62
N SER A 26 -10.04 0.89 -12.94
CA SER A 26 -10.60 -0.46 -13.10
C SER A 26 -9.92 -1.31 -14.17
N ASN A 27 -9.28 -0.69 -15.16
CA ASN A 27 -8.47 -1.39 -16.17
C ASN A 27 -7.11 -1.85 -15.61
N ALA A 28 -6.46 -1.03 -14.76
CA ALA A 28 -5.15 -1.33 -14.20
C ALA A 28 -5.25 -2.15 -12.91
N LEU A 29 -6.30 -1.92 -12.12
CA LEU A 29 -6.65 -2.60 -10.88
C LEU A 29 -8.03 -3.25 -11.04
N PRO A 30 -8.13 -4.43 -11.67
CA PRO A 30 -9.40 -5.08 -11.89
C PRO A 30 -10.14 -5.36 -10.57
N PRO A 31 -11.47 -5.18 -10.50
CA PRO A 31 -12.25 -5.46 -9.29
C PRO A 31 -12.09 -6.89 -8.76
N ALA A 32 -11.76 -7.85 -9.63
CA ALA A 32 -11.47 -9.23 -9.23
C ALA A 32 -10.20 -9.34 -8.39
N LEU A 33 -9.12 -8.63 -8.76
CA LEU A 33 -7.85 -8.62 -8.01
C LEU A 33 -8.03 -8.01 -6.62
N VAL A 34 -8.76 -6.89 -6.54
CA VAL A 34 -9.09 -6.25 -5.25
C VAL A 34 -9.89 -7.21 -4.36
N ARG A 35 -10.87 -7.92 -4.94
CA ARG A 35 -11.67 -8.90 -4.21
C ARG A 35 -10.83 -10.06 -3.70
N GLU A 36 -9.93 -10.58 -4.53
CA GLU A 36 -9.00 -11.65 -4.15
C GLU A 36 -8.13 -11.23 -2.95
N CYS A 37 -7.58 -10.00 -2.95
CA CYS A 37 -6.83 -9.46 -1.81
C CYS A 37 -7.66 -9.45 -0.53
N TYR A 38 -8.92 -9.01 -0.60
CA TYR A 38 -9.82 -9.04 0.56
C TYR A 38 -10.17 -10.46 1.00
N GLU A 39 -10.33 -11.41 0.07
CA GLU A 39 -10.64 -12.80 0.39
C GLU A 39 -9.49 -13.48 1.14
N VAL A 40 -8.24 -13.35 0.66
CA VAL A 40 -7.07 -13.91 1.33
C VAL A 40 -6.77 -13.21 2.66
N ALA A 41 -6.97 -11.89 2.75
CA ALA A 41 -6.84 -11.16 4.01
C ALA A 41 -7.89 -11.62 5.04
N ARG A 42 -9.15 -11.79 4.63
CA ARG A 42 -10.20 -12.33 5.52
C ARG A 42 -9.88 -13.73 6.00
N ALA A 43 -9.30 -14.58 5.15
CA ALA A 43 -8.88 -15.91 5.55
C ALA A 43 -7.81 -15.86 6.65
N PHE A 44 -6.82 -14.97 6.52
CA PHE A 44 -5.82 -14.72 7.56
C PHE A 44 -6.44 -14.20 8.86
N PHE A 45 -7.27 -13.15 8.81
CA PHE A 45 -7.83 -12.55 10.03
C PHE A 45 -8.85 -13.45 10.75
N ALA A 46 -9.43 -14.42 10.04
CA ALA A 46 -10.29 -15.45 10.62
C ALA A 46 -9.54 -16.52 11.43
N LEU A 47 -8.20 -16.55 11.36
CA LEU A 47 -7.39 -17.47 12.13
C LEU A 47 -7.47 -17.18 13.64
N PRO A 48 -7.25 -18.21 14.48
CA PRO A 48 -7.04 -18.03 15.92
C PRO A 48 -5.93 -17.01 16.23
N LEU A 49 -6.07 -16.29 17.34
CA LEU A 49 -5.12 -15.23 17.72
C LEU A 49 -3.69 -15.74 17.86
N ASP A 50 -3.49 -16.94 18.41
CA ASP A 50 -2.19 -17.59 18.54
C ASP A 50 -1.52 -17.86 17.19
N ALA A 51 -2.30 -18.25 16.17
CA ALA A 51 -1.80 -18.41 14.81
C ALA A 51 -1.39 -17.06 14.19
N LYS A 52 -2.20 -16.00 14.38
CA LYS A 52 -1.85 -14.65 13.90
C LYS A 52 -0.65 -14.07 14.64
N ALA A 53 -0.55 -14.33 15.95
CA ALA A 53 0.51 -13.84 16.81
C ALA A 53 1.90 -14.41 16.45
N ALA A 54 1.96 -15.51 15.70
CA ALA A 54 3.20 -16.01 15.12
C ALA A 54 3.84 -15.03 14.12
N TYR A 55 3.10 -14.04 13.64
CA TYR A 55 3.51 -13.09 12.61
C TYR A 55 3.57 -11.64 13.12
N VAL A 56 3.64 -11.38 14.44
CA VAL A 56 3.62 -10.01 15.00
C VAL A 56 4.74 -9.15 14.41
N HIS A 57 4.39 -7.98 13.88
CA HIS A 57 5.32 -7.13 13.12
C HIS A 57 6.59 -6.70 13.91
N THR A 58 6.49 -6.53 15.23
CA THR A 58 7.62 -6.11 16.08
C THR A 58 8.72 -7.16 16.25
N GLN A 59 8.50 -8.39 15.80
CA GLN A 59 9.52 -9.44 15.89
C GLN A 59 10.57 -9.37 14.75
N TYR A 60 10.33 -8.56 13.72
CA TYR A 60 11.20 -8.47 12.55
C TYR A 60 12.12 -7.26 12.66
N ASP A 61 13.43 -7.50 12.80
CA ASP A 61 14.45 -6.46 13.02
C ASP A 61 14.47 -5.34 11.94
N ARG A 62 14.07 -5.67 10.70
CA ARG A 62 14.03 -4.73 9.57
C ARG A 62 12.67 -4.08 9.36
N GLU A 63 11.73 -4.28 10.28
CA GLU A 63 10.35 -3.78 10.17
C GLU A 63 9.71 -4.18 8.83
N THR A 64 9.90 -5.44 8.40
CA THR A 64 9.45 -5.95 7.08
C THR A 64 7.94 -6.19 7.00
N GLY A 65 7.16 -5.65 7.94
CA GLY A 65 5.73 -5.85 8.05
C GLY A 65 5.35 -7.01 8.98
N GLY A 66 4.10 -7.46 8.90
CA GLY A 66 3.54 -8.51 9.75
C GLY A 66 2.21 -8.11 10.37
N TYR A 67 1.68 -9.00 11.19
CA TYR A 67 0.45 -8.81 11.95
C TYR A 67 0.59 -7.70 12.99
N VAL A 68 -0.36 -6.76 12.99
CA VAL A 68 -0.52 -5.74 14.02
C VAL A 68 -1.74 -6.10 14.88
N PRO A 69 -1.55 -6.44 16.16
CA PRO A 69 -2.64 -6.78 17.06
C PRO A 69 -3.66 -5.65 17.26
N LEU A 70 -4.86 -6.05 17.70
CA LEU A 70 -5.90 -5.10 18.12
C LEU A 70 -5.35 -4.09 19.14
N LEU A 71 -5.72 -2.83 18.95
CA LEU A 71 -5.38 -1.69 19.82
C LEU A 71 -3.90 -1.26 19.78
N GLU A 72 -3.11 -1.76 18.83
CA GLU A 72 -1.71 -1.30 18.64
C GLU A 72 -1.59 -0.18 17.61
N GLU A 73 -2.63 0.06 16.79
CA GLU A 73 -2.68 1.22 15.90
C GLU A 73 -3.26 2.47 16.57
N TYR A 74 -2.67 3.64 16.24
CA TYR A 74 -3.21 4.93 16.63
C TYR A 74 -4.56 5.20 15.95
N ALA A 75 -5.52 5.73 16.71
CA ALA A 75 -6.73 6.28 16.11
C ALA A 75 -6.56 7.78 15.78
N TYR A 76 -7.38 8.26 14.86
CA TYR A 76 -7.48 9.69 14.51
C TYR A 76 -8.00 10.59 15.65
N GLN A 77 -8.38 10.00 16.79
CA GLN A 77 -8.74 10.71 18.01
C GLN A 77 -7.57 10.67 19.00
N PRO A 78 -7.11 11.82 19.53
CA PRO A 78 -6.02 11.85 20.50
C PRO A 78 -6.28 10.94 21.70
N ASN A 79 -5.23 10.25 22.16
CA ASN A 79 -5.26 9.34 23.30
C ASN A 79 -6.25 8.16 23.16
N THR A 80 -6.54 7.75 21.93
CA THR A 80 -7.34 6.54 21.65
C THR A 80 -6.59 5.60 20.71
N ALA A 81 -6.90 4.31 20.81
CA ALA A 81 -6.41 3.28 19.90
C ALA A 81 -7.49 2.95 18.86
N ALA A 82 -7.06 2.62 17.64
CA ALA A 82 -7.96 2.14 16.61
C ALA A 82 -8.44 0.74 16.98
N MET A 83 -9.75 0.50 16.82
CA MET A 83 -10.35 -0.82 17.01
C MET A 83 -10.17 -1.66 15.74
N VAL A 84 -8.93 -1.82 15.32
CA VAL A 84 -8.53 -2.57 14.13
C VAL A 84 -7.37 -3.48 14.48
N GLU A 85 -7.32 -4.59 13.78
CA GLU A 85 -6.11 -5.39 13.59
C GLU A 85 -5.72 -5.24 12.12
N SER A 86 -4.43 -5.39 11.82
CA SER A 86 -3.93 -5.24 10.45
C SER A 86 -2.79 -6.21 10.16
N PHE A 87 -2.36 -6.21 8.90
CA PHE A 87 -1.17 -6.92 8.45
C PHE A 87 -0.44 -5.96 7.52
N ASP A 88 0.71 -5.47 7.97
CA ASP A 88 1.54 -4.58 7.20
C ASP A 88 2.38 -5.40 6.21
N ALA A 89 2.45 -4.96 4.96
CA ALA A 89 3.30 -5.57 3.95
C ALA A 89 4.24 -4.52 3.38
N CYS A 90 5.53 -4.71 3.61
CA CYS A 90 6.58 -3.94 2.97
C CYS A 90 6.84 -4.44 1.54
N ARG A 91 7.80 -3.81 0.85
CA ARG A 91 8.28 -4.35 -0.43
C ARG A 91 9.03 -5.66 -0.17
N ASP A 92 8.43 -6.78 -0.57
CA ASP A 92 8.96 -8.13 -0.41
C ASP A 92 10.16 -8.36 -1.34
N LEU A 93 11.36 -8.17 -0.79
CA LEU A 93 12.63 -8.34 -1.51
C LEU A 93 13.40 -9.54 -0.96
N PRO A 94 14.03 -10.37 -1.82
CA PRO A 94 14.90 -11.43 -1.34
C PRO A 94 16.11 -10.83 -0.62
N LEU A 95 16.65 -11.54 0.37
CA LEU A 95 17.82 -11.10 1.14
C LEU A 95 19.03 -10.76 0.27
N SER A 96 19.16 -11.35 -0.92
CA SER A 96 20.25 -11.08 -1.86
C SER A 96 20.07 -9.79 -2.67
N HIS A 97 19.00 -9.03 -2.45
CA HIS A 97 18.72 -7.82 -3.21
C HIS A 97 19.71 -6.72 -2.83
N PRO A 98 20.38 -6.03 -3.78
CA PRO A 98 21.41 -5.02 -3.48
C PRO A 98 20.96 -3.92 -2.52
N ALA A 99 19.69 -3.51 -2.62
CA ALA A 99 19.10 -2.51 -1.72
C ALA A 99 19.12 -2.88 -0.22
N LEU A 100 19.32 -4.16 0.13
CA LEU A 100 19.44 -4.63 1.52
C LEU A 100 20.89 -4.71 2.01
N HIS A 101 21.86 -4.52 1.12
CA HIS A 101 23.30 -4.63 1.38
C HIS A 101 24.04 -3.31 1.23
N ASP A 102 23.51 -2.40 0.42
CA ASP A 102 24.09 -1.08 0.20
C ASP A 102 23.81 -0.11 1.37
N ASP A 103 22.91 -0.49 2.28
CA ASP A 103 22.51 0.29 3.45
C ASP A 103 22.10 -0.65 4.61
N ASP A 104 22.95 -0.72 5.64
CA ASP A 104 22.69 -1.52 6.84
C ASP A 104 21.50 -0.99 7.65
N ASP A 105 21.13 0.29 7.48
CA ASP A 105 20.01 0.95 8.16
C ASP A 105 18.69 0.87 7.34
N ALA A 106 18.67 0.13 6.23
CA ALA A 106 17.47 -0.07 5.44
C ALA A 106 16.37 -0.81 6.22
N VAL A 107 15.39 -0.05 6.70
CA VAL A 107 14.15 -0.50 7.36
C VAL A 107 12.94 -0.39 6.42
N GLY A 108 11.88 -1.16 6.69
CA GLY A 108 10.66 -1.15 5.88
C GLY A 108 10.81 -1.81 4.50
N VAL A 109 11.85 -2.63 4.33
CA VAL A 109 12.15 -3.35 3.09
C VAL A 109 12.86 -4.67 3.40
N GLY A 110 12.52 -5.73 2.67
CA GLY A 110 13.12 -7.06 2.86
C GLY A 110 12.10 -8.18 2.70
N PRO A 111 12.49 -9.42 3.04
CA PRO A 111 11.57 -10.55 2.93
C PRO A 111 10.44 -10.40 3.93
N VAL A 112 9.20 -10.46 3.43
CA VAL A 112 8.01 -10.51 4.27
C VAL A 112 7.78 -11.96 4.71
N ASP A 113 7.51 -12.17 5.99
CA ASP A 113 7.15 -13.48 6.54
C ASP A 113 5.66 -13.76 6.29
N TRP A 114 5.38 -14.40 5.17
CA TRP A 114 4.02 -14.62 4.70
C TRP A 114 3.36 -15.81 5.40
N PRO A 115 2.10 -15.67 5.89
CA PRO A 115 1.45 -16.75 6.64
C PRO A 115 1.19 -18.01 5.81
N ALA A 116 1.70 -19.14 6.28
CA ALA A 116 1.47 -20.44 5.63
C ALA A 116 -0.01 -20.86 5.65
N GLU A 117 -0.74 -20.44 6.69
CA GLU A 117 -2.16 -20.68 6.90
C GLU A 117 -3.07 -19.86 5.97
N ALA A 118 -2.52 -18.82 5.33
CA ALA A 118 -3.21 -17.98 4.34
C ALA A 118 -2.56 -18.13 2.95
N PRO A 119 -2.63 -19.33 2.34
CA PRO A 119 -2.01 -19.56 1.05
C PRO A 119 -2.60 -18.62 -0.01
N GLY A 120 -1.73 -17.95 -0.76
CA GLY A 120 -2.13 -16.99 -1.78
C GLY A 120 -2.07 -15.53 -1.34
N MET A 121 -1.93 -15.24 -0.03
CA MET A 121 -1.81 -13.86 0.46
C MET A 121 -0.65 -13.11 -0.19
N LYS A 122 0.55 -13.71 -0.21
CA LYS A 122 1.72 -13.19 -0.93
C LYS A 122 1.39 -12.86 -2.39
N THR A 123 0.82 -13.82 -3.11
CA THR A 123 0.58 -13.71 -4.56
C THR A 123 -0.42 -12.60 -4.88
N ALA A 124 -1.54 -12.55 -4.17
CA ALA A 124 -2.58 -11.55 -4.39
C ALA A 124 -2.07 -10.14 -4.07
N PHE A 125 -1.36 -9.97 -2.95
CA PHE A 125 -0.85 -8.68 -2.53
C PHE A 125 0.27 -8.20 -3.47
N ALA A 126 1.19 -9.09 -3.87
CA ALA A 126 2.22 -8.75 -4.86
C ALA A 126 1.60 -8.29 -6.18
N ALA A 127 0.59 -9.02 -6.70
CA ALA A 127 -0.10 -8.63 -7.92
C ALA A 127 -0.82 -7.27 -7.80
N PHE A 128 -1.43 -7.00 -6.64
CA PHE A 128 -2.04 -5.70 -6.37
C PHE A 128 -1.00 -4.57 -6.31
N TYR A 129 0.11 -4.77 -5.59
CA TYR A 129 1.16 -3.75 -5.49
C TYR A 129 1.86 -3.50 -6.83
N ASP A 130 2.10 -4.52 -7.64
CA ASP A 130 2.69 -4.36 -8.98
C ASP A 130 1.77 -3.51 -9.88
N ALA A 131 0.47 -3.78 -9.86
CA ALA A 131 -0.52 -3.00 -10.60
C ALA A 131 -0.66 -1.57 -10.06
N ALA A 132 -0.65 -1.39 -8.73
CA ALA A 132 -0.72 -0.09 -8.09
C ALA A 132 0.54 0.75 -8.37
N ASP A 133 1.72 0.13 -8.46
CA ASP A 133 2.98 0.75 -8.84
C ASP A 133 2.90 1.37 -10.24
N ASP A 134 2.28 0.66 -11.20
CA ASP A 134 2.06 1.20 -12.55
C ASP A 134 1.13 2.41 -12.56
N VAL A 135 0.03 2.35 -11.82
CA VAL A 135 -0.89 3.48 -11.64
C VAL A 135 -0.16 4.66 -10.98
N ALA A 136 0.62 4.40 -9.93
CA ALA A 136 1.38 5.42 -9.22
C ALA A 136 2.42 6.08 -10.13
N ARG A 137 3.13 5.32 -10.98
CA ARG A 137 4.07 5.88 -11.97
C ARG A 137 3.39 6.88 -12.90
N ASP A 138 2.20 6.55 -13.39
CA ASP A 138 1.44 7.45 -14.26
C ASP A 138 0.89 8.68 -13.53
N LEU A 139 0.43 8.49 -12.28
CA LEU A 139 0.03 9.59 -11.41
C LEU A 139 1.19 10.54 -11.12
N PHE A 140 2.37 10.04 -10.77
CA PHE A 140 3.54 10.90 -10.52
C PHE A 140 3.95 11.70 -11.76
N ARG A 141 3.86 11.11 -12.96
CA ARG A 141 4.10 11.84 -14.22
C ARG A 141 3.06 12.94 -14.44
N ALA A 142 1.79 12.70 -14.09
CA ALA A 142 0.74 13.71 -14.19
C ALA A 142 0.91 14.82 -13.13
N LEU A 143 1.22 14.44 -11.88
CA LEU A 143 1.51 15.33 -10.77
C LEU A 143 2.66 16.29 -11.10
N ALA A 144 3.77 15.76 -11.61
CA ALA A 144 4.91 16.56 -12.02
C ALA A 144 4.54 17.63 -13.06
N ARG A 145 3.59 17.33 -13.96
CA ARG A 145 3.09 18.30 -14.95
C ARG A 145 2.21 19.35 -14.32
N VAL A 146 1.23 18.97 -13.50
CA VAL A 146 0.28 19.94 -12.92
C VAL A 146 0.96 20.87 -11.91
N CYS A 147 2.01 20.43 -11.22
CA CYS A 147 2.80 21.26 -10.31
C CYS A 147 3.49 22.45 -11.00
N VAL A 148 3.69 22.39 -12.32
CA VAL A 148 4.33 23.46 -13.11
C VAL A 148 3.38 24.14 -14.10
N MET A 149 2.08 23.79 -14.09
CA MET A 149 1.06 24.42 -14.93
C MET A 149 0.68 25.80 -14.39
N LYS A 150 0.71 26.83 -15.24
CA LYS A 150 0.25 28.18 -14.89
C LYS A 150 -1.27 28.27 -14.91
N ASP A 151 -1.83 29.21 -14.15
CA ASP A 151 -3.28 29.52 -14.17
C ASP A 151 -3.78 29.89 -15.57
N GLU A 152 -2.94 30.57 -16.35
CA GLU A 152 -3.27 31.08 -17.69
C GLU A 152 -3.17 30.02 -18.81
N ASP A 153 -2.65 28.83 -18.52
CA ASP A 153 -2.69 27.69 -19.45
C ASP A 153 -4.07 26.99 -19.44
N GLY A 154 -5.09 27.76 -19.02
CA GLY A 154 -6.54 27.60 -18.82
C GLY A 154 -7.41 27.40 -20.05
#